data_AF-A0A2V9JZS4-F1
#
_entry.id   AF-A0A2V9JZS4-F1
#
_cell.length_a   1.000
_cell.length_b   1.000
_cell.length_c   1.000
_cell.angle_alpha   90.00
_cell.angle_beta   90.00
_cell.angle_gamma   90.00
#
_symmetry.space_group_name_H-M   'P 1'
#
loop_
_entity.id
_entity.type
_entity.pdbx_description
1 polymer ?
#
loop_
_entity_poly.entity_id
_entity_poly.type
_entity_poly.pdbx_seq_one_letter_code
_entity_poly.pdbx_strand_id
1 'polypeptide(L)'
;MRHGRARNAALSLFGLIALAGAAPAYQSFLGKAKKFGARDCLFCHKYEDGGEGWNERGQWLIDEKARRNAEKIDIEWLADYKPREGDRTDKDKEEKPKPPSR
;
A
#
# COMPACT_ATOMS: atom_id res chain seq x y z
N MET A 1 -16.27 30.52 -63.78
CA MET A 1 -16.13 30.91 -62.37
C MET A 1 -17.07 30.03 -61.54
N ARG A 2 -16.53 29.10 -60.74
CA ARG A 2 -17.30 28.17 -59.89
C ARG A 2 -16.86 28.33 -58.44
N HIS A 3 -17.81 28.61 -57.57
CA HIS A 3 -17.63 28.70 -56.13
C HIS A 3 -17.37 27.32 -55.52
N GLY A 4 -16.31 27.19 -54.72
CA GLY A 4 -16.09 26.07 -53.81
C GLY A 4 -16.04 26.59 -52.38
N ARG A 5 -17.14 26.46 -51.64
CA ARG A 5 -17.20 26.79 -50.21
C ARG A 5 -16.38 25.78 -49.42
N ALA A 6 -15.40 26.28 -48.67
CA ALA A 6 -14.63 25.51 -47.70
C ALA A 6 -15.56 24.90 -46.65
N ARG A 7 -15.38 23.60 -46.39
CA ARG A 7 -16.11 22.86 -45.35
C ARG A 7 -15.42 23.12 -44.01
N ASN A 8 -16.07 23.90 -43.14
CA ASN A 8 -15.64 24.04 -41.76
C ASN A 8 -15.89 22.72 -41.03
N ALA A 9 -14.82 21.98 -40.72
CA ALA A 9 -14.88 20.82 -39.84
C ALA A 9 -14.79 21.31 -38.39
N ALA A 10 -15.92 21.43 -37.70
CA ALA A 10 -15.96 21.66 -36.27
C ALA A 10 -15.90 20.30 -35.55
N LEU A 11 -14.69 19.88 -35.17
CA LEU A 11 -14.46 18.78 -34.25
C LEU A 11 -14.27 19.38 -32.85
N SER A 12 -15.37 19.51 -32.11
CA SER A 12 -15.31 19.90 -30.69
C SER A 12 -15.20 18.65 -29.83
N LEU A 13 -14.07 18.59 -29.13
CA LEU A 13 -13.52 17.54 -28.28
C LEU A 13 -14.49 17.18 -27.13
N PHE A 14 -15.01 15.94 -27.10
CA PHE A 14 -15.71 15.41 -25.93
C PHE A 14 -14.70 15.24 -24.78
N GLY A 15 -14.94 15.95 -23.68
CA GLY A 15 -14.10 15.95 -22.49
C GLY A 15 -14.01 14.56 -21.85
N LEU A 16 -12.79 14.03 -21.76
CA LEU A 16 -12.45 12.87 -20.93
C LEU A 16 -12.48 13.31 -19.46
N ILE A 17 -13.62 13.13 -18.80
CA ILE A 17 -13.70 13.19 -17.34
C ILE A 17 -12.96 11.95 -16.82
N ALA A 18 -11.72 12.13 -16.37
CA ALA A 18 -10.95 11.09 -15.71
C ALA A 18 -11.58 10.79 -14.34
N LEU A 19 -12.27 9.66 -14.26
CA LEU A 19 -12.82 9.15 -13.01
C LEU A 19 -11.66 8.58 -12.17
N ALA A 20 -11.10 9.39 -11.27
CA ALA A 20 -10.13 8.93 -10.29
C ALA A 20 -10.84 8.13 -9.18
N GLY A 21 -11.21 6.88 -9.48
CA GLY A 21 -11.73 5.94 -8.49
C GLY A 21 -10.63 5.51 -7.52
N ALA A 22 -10.92 5.52 -6.21
CA ALA A 22 -10.01 5.00 -5.19
C ALA A 22 -9.65 3.53 -5.51
N ALA A 23 -8.34 3.25 -5.66
CA ALA A 23 -7.87 1.95 -6.11
C ALA A 23 -8.25 0.83 -5.10
N PRO A 24 -9.04 -0.19 -5.49
CA PRO A 24 -9.48 -1.27 -4.59
C PRO A 24 -8.32 -2.07 -3.98
N ALA A 25 -7.14 -2.02 -4.61
CA ALA A 25 -5.91 -2.60 -4.11
C ALA A 25 -5.44 -1.95 -2.79
N TYR A 26 -5.63 -0.63 -2.62
CA TYR A 26 -5.20 0.10 -1.42
C TYR A 26 -6.03 -0.28 -0.19
N GLN A 27 -7.36 -0.38 -0.34
CA GLN A 27 -8.24 -0.83 0.73
C GLN A 27 -7.96 -2.27 1.15
N SER A 28 -7.68 -3.14 0.16
CA SER A 28 -7.34 -4.54 0.41
C SER A 28 -5.99 -4.68 1.14
N PHE A 29 -5.01 -3.83 0.84
CA PHE A 29 -3.71 -3.80 1.50
C PHE A 29 -3.82 -3.45 2.98
N LEU A 30 -4.52 -2.36 3.32
CA LEU A 30 -4.71 -1.94 4.71
C LEU A 30 -5.51 -2.97 5.53
N GLY A 31 -6.51 -3.59 4.91
CA GLY A 31 -7.28 -4.67 5.54
C GLY A 31 -6.41 -5.87 5.92
N LYS A 32 -5.49 -6.28 5.04
CA LYS A 32 -4.51 -7.33 5.35
C LYS A 32 -3.53 -6.89 6.44
N ALA A 33 -3.02 -5.66 6.40
CA ALA A 33 -2.04 -5.17 7.38
C ALA A 33 -2.60 -5.14 8.80
N LYS A 34 -3.88 -4.80 8.97
CA LYS A 34 -4.56 -4.86 10.28
C LYS A 34 -4.53 -6.23 10.93
N LYS A 35 -4.55 -7.33 10.14
CA LYS A 35 -4.43 -8.70 10.68
C LYS A 35 -3.09 -8.93 11.39
N PHE A 36 -2.05 -8.21 10.98
CA PHE A 36 -0.70 -8.26 11.55
C PHE A 36 -0.46 -7.15 12.59
N GLY A 37 -1.51 -6.45 13.02
CA GLY A 37 -1.42 -5.43 14.07
C GLY A 37 -1.20 -4.00 13.58
N ALA A 38 -1.26 -3.73 12.27
CA ALA A 38 -1.15 -2.37 11.76
C ALA A 38 -2.29 -1.48 12.30
N ARG A 39 -1.92 -0.38 12.97
CA ARG A 39 -2.87 0.63 13.50
C ARG A 39 -2.82 1.94 12.71
N ASP A 40 -1.66 2.26 12.16
CA ASP A 40 -1.37 3.50 11.45
C ASP A 40 -0.27 3.27 10.39
N CYS A 41 0.09 4.35 9.68
CA CYS A 41 1.13 4.35 8.65
C CYS A 41 2.51 3.98 9.19
N LEU A 42 2.78 4.29 10.47
CA LEU A 42 4.08 4.02 11.12
C LEU A 42 4.35 2.53 11.27
N PHE A 43 3.35 1.68 11.05
CA PHE A 43 3.55 0.24 10.96
C PHE A 43 4.51 -0.16 9.84
N CYS A 44 4.51 0.49 8.68
CA CYS A 44 5.47 0.20 7.60
C CYS A 44 6.36 1.39 7.22
N HIS A 45 5.93 2.60 7.57
CA HIS A 45 6.61 3.84 7.21
C HIS A 45 7.30 4.46 8.42
N LYS A 46 8.20 5.42 8.15
CA LYS A 46 8.83 6.25 9.19
C LYS A 46 7.99 7.47 9.56
N TYR A 47 7.07 7.86 8.68
CA TYR A 47 6.28 9.09 8.80
C TYR A 47 4.78 8.80 8.84
N GLU A 48 4.01 9.65 9.53
CA GLU A 48 2.58 9.46 9.78
C GLU A 48 1.72 9.61 8.53
N ASP A 49 2.19 10.41 7.56
CA ASP A 49 1.60 10.60 6.25
C ASP A 49 1.86 9.42 5.29
N GLY A 50 2.73 8.49 5.67
CA GLY A 50 3.10 7.34 4.85
C GLY A 50 4.01 7.72 3.68
N GLY A 51 3.91 7.00 2.56
CA GLY A 51 4.67 7.31 1.35
C GLY A 51 6.14 6.83 1.39
N GLU A 52 7.04 7.60 0.80
CA GLU A 52 8.46 7.23 0.78
C GLU A 52 9.07 7.33 2.19
N GLY A 53 10.01 6.43 2.50
CA GLY A 53 10.59 6.33 3.84
C GLY A 53 10.01 5.15 4.61
N TRP A 54 10.66 4.00 4.46
CA TRP A 54 10.27 2.74 5.08
C TRP A 54 11.00 2.52 6.40
N ASN A 55 10.30 1.98 7.40
CA ASN A 55 10.93 1.42 8.59
C ASN A 55 11.53 0.02 8.27
N GLU A 56 12.08 -0.68 9.27
CA GLU A 56 12.70 -1.99 9.02
C GLU A 56 11.71 -3.01 8.43
N ARG A 57 10.48 -3.05 8.95
CA ARG A 57 9.41 -3.93 8.46
C ARG A 57 8.99 -3.61 7.02
N GLY A 58 8.82 -2.32 6.71
CA GLY A 58 8.49 -1.86 5.35
C GLY A 58 9.60 -2.18 4.36
N GLN A 59 10.86 -1.95 4.75
CA GLN A 59 12.02 -2.30 3.93
C GLN A 59 12.11 -3.80 3.70
N TRP A 60 11.88 -4.61 4.75
CA TRP A 60 11.85 -6.07 4.63
C TRP A 60 10.82 -6.55 3.60
N LEU A 61 9.62 -5.97 3.55
CA LEU A 61 8.60 -6.32 2.55
C LEU A 61 9.03 -5.97 1.11
N ILE A 62 9.78 -4.89 0.93
CA ILE A 62 10.34 -4.50 -0.37
C ILE A 62 11.40 -5.49 -0.82
N ASP A 63 12.31 -5.85 0.09
CA ASP A 63 13.37 -6.83 -0.17
C ASP A 63 12.75 -8.21 -0.48
N GLU A 64 11.68 -8.57 0.24
CA GLU A 64 10.96 -9.81 0.05
C GLU A 64 10.23 -9.86 -1.29
N LYS A 65 9.64 -8.74 -1.75
CA LYS A 65 9.08 -8.60 -3.09
C LYS A 65 10.15 -8.91 -4.15
N ALA A 66 11.33 -8.32 -4.01
CA ALA A 66 12.45 -8.53 -4.93
C ALA A 66 12.93 -9.99 -4.90
N ARG A 67 13.12 -10.56 -3.70
CA ARG A 67 13.52 -11.96 -3.50
C ARG A 67 12.54 -12.95 -4.13
N ARG A 68 11.24 -12.67 -4.04
CA ARG A 68 10.16 -13.49 -4.62
C ARG A 68 9.92 -13.20 -6.10
N ASN A 69 10.60 -12.21 -6.69
CA ASN A 69 10.33 -11.70 -8.05
C ASN A 69 8.84 -11.37 -8.28
N ALA A 70 8.18 -10.82 -7.25
CA ALA A 70 6.76 -10.55 -7.28
C ALA A 70 6.46 -9.17 -7.89
N GLU A 71 5.34 -9.06 -8.62
CA GLU A 71 4.90 -7.80 -9.22
C GLU A 71 4.49 -6.77 -8.15
N LYS A 72 3.88 -7.25 -7.05
CA LYS A 72 3.33 -6.43 -5.96
C LYS A 72 3.76 -6.99 -4.61
N ILE A 73 3.83 -6.12 -3.59
CA ILE A 73 4.02 -6.53 -2.20
C ILE A 73 2.78 -7.29 -1.75
N ASP A 74 2.95 -8.44 -1.09
CA ASP A 74 1.88 -9.11 -0.36
C ASP A 74 2.14 -9.04 1.15
N ILE A 75 1.19 -8.44 1.86
CA ILE A 75 1.25 -8.25 3.31
C ILE A 75 1.25 -9.59 4.06
N GLU A 76 0.67 -10.63 3.48
CA GLU A 76 0.64 -11.95 4.11
C GLU A 76 2.06 -12.54 4.32
N TRP A 77 3.09 -12.01 3.63
CA TRP A 77 4.48 -12.38 3.90
C TRP A 77 4.96 -11.96 5.30
N LEU A 78 4.31 -11.00 5.95
CA LEU A 78 4.66 -10.61 7.33
C LEU A 78 4.53 -11.78 8.32
N ALA A 79 3.85 -12.88 7.98
CA ALA A 79 3.88 -14.11 8.76
C ALA A 79 5.30 -14.68 8.94
N ASP A 80 6.21 -14.40 8.00
CA ASP A 80 7.60 -14.83 8.02
C ASP A 80 8.55 -13.77 8.63
N TYR A 81 8.06 -12.55 8.87
CA TYR A 81 8.87 -11.44 9.36
C TYR A 81 9.32 -11.68 10.80
N LYS A 82 10.64 -11.64 11.02
CA LYS A 82 11.26 -11.75 12.34
C LYS A 82 11.94 -10.42 12.68
N PRO A 83 11.29 -9.56 13.48
CA PRO A 83 11.92 -8.31 13.91
C PRO A 83 13.21 -8.62 14.65
N ARG A 84 14.26 -7.86 14.38
CA ARG A 84 15.48 -7.90 15.18
C ARG A 84 15.15 -7.45 16.60
N GLU A 85 15.87 -7.98 17.60
CA GLU A 85 15.68 -7.54 18.99
C GLU A 85 15.89 -6.02 19.07
N GLY A 86 14.80 -5.28 19.29
CA GLY A 86 14.78 -3.80 19.28
C GLY A 86 13.67 -3.17 18.42
N ASP A 87 13.10 -3.88 17.45
CA ASP A 87 12.04 -3.36 16.55
C ASP A 87 10.61 -3.51 17.12
N ARG A 88 10.47 -4.17 18.29
CA ARG A 88 9.19 -4.16 19.02
C ARG A 88 9.03 -2.80 19.68
N THR A 89 8.29 -1.91 19.02
CA THR A 89 7.72 -0.75 19.70
C THR A 89 6.95 -1.25 20.93
N ASP A 90 7.05 -0.56 22.06
CA ASP A 90 6.60 -1.09 23.35
C ASP A 90 5.10 -1.40 23.44
N LYS A 91 4.32 -1.06 22.40
CA LYS A 91 2.91 -1.44 22.21
C LYS A 91 2.68 -2.89 21.75
N ASP A 92 3.73 -3.61 21.32
CA ASP A 92 3.64 -5.00 20.85
C ASP A 92 3.90 -6.04 21.97
N LYS A 93 4.23 -5.59 23.19
CA LYS A 93 4.62 -6.46 24.33
C LYS A 93 3.49 -6.79 25.32
N GLU A 94 2.28 -6.27 25.10
CA GLU A 94 1.07 -6.58 25.86
C GLU A 94 0.11 -7.24 24.85
N GLU A 95 -0.22 -8.53 24.86
CA GLU A 95 -0.47 -9.48 25.93
C GLU A 95 -0.41 -10.90 25.31
N LYS A 96 0.46 -11.79 25.80
CA LYS A 96 0.19 -13.23 25.74
C LYS A 96 -0.33 -13.58 27.13
N PRO A 97 -1.62 -13.92 27.32
CA PRO A 97 -2.07 -14.40 28.61
C PRO A 97 -1.28 -15.69 28.90
N LYS A 98 -0.58 -15.73 30.03
CA LYS A 98 0.02 -16.96 30.54
C LYS A 98 -1.10 -17.99 30.67
N PRO A 99 -0.95 -19.23 30.19
CA PRO A 99 -1.94 -20.27 30.48
C PRO A 99 -2.01 -20.46 32.00
N PRO A 100 -3.22 -20.69 32.56
CA PRO A 100 -3.38 -20.85 34.00
C PRO A 100 -2.53 -22.02 34.47
N SER A 101 -1.67 -21.77 35.46
CA SER A 101 -0.95 -22.82 36.19
C SER A 101 -1.99 -23.72 36.84
N ARG A 102 -1.95 -25.01 36.49
CA ARG A 102 -2.76 -26.05 37.13
C ARG A 102 -2.17 -26.43 38.49
#